data_AF-A0A938VED2-F1
#
_entry.id   AF-A0A938VED2-F1
#
_cell.length_a   1.000
_cell.length_b   1.000
_cell.length_c   1.000
_cell.angle_alpha   90.00
_cell.angle_beta   90.00
_cell.angle_gamma   90.00
#
_symmetry.space_group_name_H-M   'P 1'
#
loop_
_entity.id
_entity.type
_entity.pdbx_description
1 polymer ?
#
loop_
_entity_poly.entity_id
_entity_poly.type
_entity_poly.pdbx_seq_one_letter_code
_entity_poly.pdbx_strand_id
1 'polypeptide(L)'
;MPVQDLPVWDGKDRVTILLLGIDMRSSDPVAPTRSDTMILLTLDPLSLTAGMFSIPRDLWVPIPGYAENKINVAHFLGEARRAGEGPELARRTVQLNLGVPVHYTARVDFKGFERLIDTIGGVTVDVERAILDSEYPNENYGINRVYIGVGPQRMDGITALRYARSRHSESDFGRTRRQQRVLEAARMQTLNLGLVPKLPQMIGILTSSITMDVPVFDLLALANLGRQIPREAIITRQVDHNHVIDVNGDGTVLVPDRAKIRPIIQEVFYDPVVRANAATIEILNGTSRDGIATAARTALVAQRFDVRRVDSAGNATFDHTQILVRDGTKRETGLRLARALGVPAASVISDKRQGAYHITVILGGDFTSVR
;
A
#
# COMPACT_ATOMS: atom_id res chain seq x y z
N MET A 1 17.54 7.32 8.64
CA MET A 1 17.31 6.09 9.44
C MET A 1 17.70 4.91 8.56
N PRO A 2 18.35 3.86 9.09
CA PRO A 2 18.60 2.65 8.31
C PRO A 2 17.26 2.07 7.84
N VAL A 3 17.21 1.61 6.59
CA VAL A 3 16.04 0.91 6.07
C VAL A 3 15.98 -0.43 6.78
N GLN A 4 14.98 -0.61 7.65
CA GLN A 4 14.82 -1.83 8.44
C GLN A 4 14.34 -2.96 7.52
N ASP A 5 14.98 -4.13 7.60
CA ASP A 5 14.46 -5.33 6.98
C ASP A 5 13.16 -5.71 7.68
N LEU A 6 12.07 -5.76 6.92
CA LEU A 6 10.76 -6.13 7.42
C LEU A 6 10.68 -7.66 7.58
N PRO A 7 9.94 -8.16 8.59
CA PRO A 7 9.66 -9.59 8.69
C PRO A 7 8.85 -10.06 7.47
N VAL A 8 8.98 -11.35 7.15
CA VAL A 8 8.08 -12.03 6.20
C VAL A 8 6.65 -11.91 6.72
N TRP A 9 5.70 -11.65 5.82
CA TRP A 9 4.31 -11.48 6.20
C TRP A 9 3.73 -12.78 6.76
N ASP A 10 3.08 -12.72 7.92
CA ASP A 10 2.55 -13.87 8.65
C ASP A 10 1.05 -14.12 8.41
N GLY A 11 0.45 -13.39 7.47
CA GLY A 11 -0.98 -13.44 7.17
C GLY A 11 -1.87 -12.61 8.09
N LYS A 12 -1.31 -12.02 9.17
CA LYS A 12 -2.11 -11.36 10.21
C LYS A 12 -2.02 -9.86 10.15
N ASP A 13 -0.86 -9.31 9.82
CA ASP A 13 -0.67 -7.86 9.80
C ASP A 13 -0.96 -7.25 8.43
N ARG A 14 -1.03 -5.91 8.39
CA ARG A 14 -1.16 -5.17 7.13
C ARG A 14 0.05 -5.45 6.25
N VAL A 15 -0.21 -5.88 5.03
CA VAL A 15 0.81 -6.11 4.02
C VAL A 15 0.76 -5.01 2.98
N THR A 16 1.93 -4.66 2.45
CA THR A 16 2.09 -3.60 1.45
C THR A 16 2.99 -4.09 0.34
N ILE A 17 2.54 -3.96 -0.89
CA ILE A 17 3.22 -4.39 -2.10
C ILE A 17 3.48 -3.16 -2.97
N LEU A 18 4.72 -2.95 -3.40
CA LEU A 18 5.05 -1.94 -4.39
C LEU A 18 4.93 -2.53 -5.80
N LEU A 19 3.91 -2.09 -6.53
CA LEU A 19 3.75 -2.38 -7.94
C LEU A 19 4.61 -1.45 -8.80
N LEU A 20 5.42 -2.03 -9.66
CA LEU A 20 6.33 -1.34 -10.57
C LEU A 20 5.95 -1.67 -12.01
N GLY A 21 5.56 -0.65 -12.78
CA GLY A 21 5.42 -0.76 -14.24
C GLY A 21 6.68 -0.25 -14.92
N ILE A 22 7.36 -1.10 -15.70
CA ILE A 22 8.60 -0.75 -16.40
C ILE A 22 8.38 -0.59 -17.90
N ASP A 23 9.01 0.42 -18.49
CA ASP A 23 9.05 0.65 -19.93
C ASP A 23 10.21 -0.14 -20.55
N MET A 24 10.06 -1.47 -20.59
CA MET A 24 11.03 -2.36 -21.21
C MET A 24 10.68 -2.55 -22.67
N ARG A 25 11.34 -1.78 -23.56
CA ARG A 25 11.17 -1.87 -25.02
C ARG A 25 12.25 -2.71 -25.70
N SER A 26 13.31 -3.04 -24.98
CA SER A 26 14.38 -3.93 -25.46
C SER A 26 13.99 -5.39 -25.29
N SER A 27 14.44 -6.24 -26.22
CA SER A 27 14.38 -7.70 -26.06
C SER A 27 15.30 -8.24 -24.96
N ASP A 28 16.13 -7.37 -24.36
CA ASP A 28 16.98 -7.68 -23.22
C ASP A 28 16.19 -7.45 -21.91
N PRO A 29 15.84 -8.53 -21.17
CA PRO A 29 15.13 -8.45 -19.91
C PRO A 29 15.96 -7.90 -18.73
N VAL A 30 17.26 -7.66 -18.97
CA VAL A 30 18.23 -7.19 -17.96
C VAL A 30 18.65 -5.73 -18.22
N ALA A 31 18.18 -5.11 -19.31
CA ALA A 31 18.48 -3.72 -19.59
C ALA A 31 17.97 -2.81 -18.45
N PRO A 32 18.83 -1.95 -17.86
CA PRO A 32 18.41 -1.05 -16.81
C PRO A 32 17.30 -0.11 -17.32
N THR A 33 16.11 -0.22 -16.73
CA THR A 33 14.93 0.56 -17.10
C THR A 33 14.40 1.35 -15.90
N ARG A 34 13.69 2.45 -16.18
CA ARG A 34 13.01 3.24 -15.14
C ARG A 34 11.60 2.68 -14.89
N SER A 35 11.13 2.76 -13.65
CA SER A 35 9.76 2.42 -13.29
C SER A 35 8.83 3.63 -13.47
N ASP A 36 8.10 3.67 -14.58
CA ASP A 36 7.20 4.79 -14.93
C ASP A 36 5.87 4.75 -14.17
N THR A 37 5.55 3.60 -13.58
CA THR A 37 4.40 3.40 -12.68
C THR A 37 4.90 2.90 -11.33
N MET A 38 4.51 3.56 -10.25
CA MET A 38 4.77 3.13 -8.88
C MET A 38 3.49 3.27 -8.06
N ILE A 39 2.92 2.14 -7.64
CA ILE A 39 1.68 2.09 -6.87
C ILE A 39 1.92 1.21 -5.65
N LEU A 40 1.69 1.73 -4.46
CA LEU A 40 1.61 0.92 -3.26
C LEU A 40 0.20 0.36 -3.13
N LEU A 41 0.10 -0.96 -3.10
CA LEU A 41 -1.11 -1.69 -2.71
C LEU A 41 -0.97 -2.15 -1.27
N THR A 42 -1.89 -1.77 -0.40
CA THR A 42 -1.90 -2.22 1.00
C THR A 42 -3.20 -2.94 1.31
N LEU A 43 -3.12 -4.05 2.05
CA LEU A 43 -4.27 -4.84 2.49
C LEU A 43 -4.15 -5.12 3.99
N ASP A 44 -5.26 -4.93 4.71
CA ASP A 44 -5.37 -5.21 6.14
C ASP A 44 -6.33 -6.40 6.35
N PRO A 45 -5.81 -7.59 6.69
CA PRO A 45 -6.63 -8.79 6.89
C PRO A 45 -7.53 -8.70 8.12
N LEU A 46 -7.32 -7.73 9.02
CA LEU A 46 -8.15 -7.57 10.21
C LEU A 46 -9.37 -6.70 9.95
N SER A 47 -9.21 -5.50 9.38
CA SER A 47 -10.37 -4.64 9.06
C SER A 47 -11.03 -4.98 7.74
N LEU A 48 -10.45 -5.90 6.96
CA LEU A 48 -10.83 -6.15 5.57
C LEU A 48 -10.87 -4.83 4.78
N THR A 49 -9.83 -4.00 4.97
CA THR A 49 -9.65 -2.75 4.24
C THR A 49 -8.44 -2.86 3.32
N ALA A 50 -8.44 -2.09 2.24
CA ALA A 50 -7.28 -1.96 1.37
C ALA A 50 -7.06 -0.51 0.99
N GLY A 51 -5.92 -0.24 0.38
CA GLY A 51 -5.71 1.03 -0.28
C GLY A 51 -4.68 0.99 -1.37
N MET A 52 -4.80 1.98 -2.25
CA MET A 52 -3.93 2.21 -3.39
C MET A 52 -3.33 3.61 -3.28
N PHE A 53 -2.00 3.69 -3.23
CA PHE A 53 -1.28 4.96 -3.16
C PHE A 53 -0.33 5.09 -4.33
N SER A 54 -0.65 5.96 -5.28
CA SER A 54 0.20 6.17 -6.45
C SER A 54 1.25 7.25 -6.22
N ILE A 55 2.49 6.96 -6.63
CA ILE A 55 3.64 7.83 -6.48
C ILE A 55 4.06 8.34 -7.86
N PRO A 56 4.14 9.66 -8.09
CA PRO A 56 4.59 10.22 -9.35
C PRO A 56 6.06 9.88 -9.54
N ARG A 57 6.40 9.46 -10.76
CA ARG A 57 7.75 8.98 -11.10
C ARG A 57 8.84 10.05 -10.99
N ASP A 58 8.44 11.31 -11.12
CA ASP A 58 9.30 12.50 -11.15
C ASP A 58 9.52 13.12 -9.76
N LEU A 59 9.09 12.43 -8.68
CA LEU A 59 9.34 12.86 -7.31
C LEU A 59 10.85 12.88 -7.01
N TRP A 60 11.40 14.04 -6.66
CA TRP A 60 12.81 14.22 -6.35
C TRP A 60 13.10 13.85 -4.90
N VAL A 61 13.90 12.80 -4.68
CA VAL A 61 14.09 12.19 -3.36
C VAL A 61 15.51 11.66 -3.16
N PRO A 62 15.96 11.50 -1.90
CA PRO A 62 17.15 10.71 -1.57
C PRO A 62 16.96 9.23 -1.94
N ILE A 63 17.98 8.65 -2.57
CA ILE A 63 18.06 7.23 -2.95
C ILE A 63 19.17 6.58 -2.09
N PRO A 64 18.89 5.49 -1.34
CA PRO A 64 19.89 4.85 -0.48
C PRO A 64 21.17 4.45 -1.23
N GLY A 65 22.32 4.99 -0.79
CA GLY A 65 23.62 4.72 -1.41
C GLY A 65 23.94 5.53 -2.66
N TYR A 66 23.10 6.50 -3.03
CA TYR A 66 23.27 7.37 -4.20
C TYR A 66 22.95 8.83 -3.86
N ALA A 67 23.24 9.75 -4.78
CA ALA A 67 22.74 11.12 -4.70
C ALA A 67 21.22 11.18 -4.87
N GLU A 68 20.62 12.32 -4.51
CA GLU A 68 19.20 12.55 -4.77
C GLU A 68 18.89 12.51 -6.27
N ASN A 69 17.73 11.96 -6.61
CA ASN A 69 17.26 11.91 -8.00
C ASN A 69 15.74 11.72 -8.03
N LYS A 70 15.18 11.67 -9.25
CA LYS A 70 13.81 11.21 -9.45
C LYS A 70 13.64 9.79 -8.92
N ILE A 71 12.55 9.54 -8.21
CA ILE A 71 12.30 8.28 -7.52
C ILE A 71 12.31 7.06 -8.46
N ASN A 72 11.88 7.22 -9.72
CA ASN A 72 11.92 6.14 -10.71
C ASN A 72 13.33 5.72 -11.15
N VAL A 73 14.34 6.55 -10.89
CA VAL A 73 15.74 6.23 -11.17
C VAL A 73 16.28 5.19 -10.18
N ALA A 74 15.66 5.02 -9.01
CA ALA A 74 16.04 3.99 -8.05
C ALA A 74 16.00 2.57 -8.66
N HIS A 75 14.97 2.25 -9.46
CA HIS A 75 14.91 0.96 -10.14
C HIS A 75 16.07 0.80 -11.15
N PHE A 76 16.32 1.82 -11.97
CA PHE A 76 17.40 1.82 -12.95
C PHE A 76 18.78 1.62 -12.28
N LEU A 77 19.06 2.36 -11.21
CA LEU A 77 20.33 2.27 -10.48
C LEU A 77 20.51 0.90 -9.83
N GLY A 78 19.44 0.29 -9.34
CA GLY A 78 19.48 -1.06 -8.77
C GLY A 78 19.84 -2.10 -9.84
N GLU A 79 19.14 -2.08 -10.98
CA GLU A 79 19.45 -2.98 -12.12
C GLU A 79 20.86 -2.76 -12.66
N ALA A 80 21.30 -1.51 -12.79
CA ALA A 80 22.64 -1.17 -13.26
C ALA A 80 23.74 -1.63 -12.31
N ARG A 81 23.47 -1.69 -11.00
CA ARG A 81 24.39 -2.23 -10.00
C ARG A 81 24.47 -3.75 -10.10
N ARG A 82 23.32 -4.42 -10.14
CA ARG A 82 23.20 -5.87 -10.31
C ARG A 82 21.80 -6.22 -10.80
N ALA A 83 21.75 -7.06 -11.84
CA ALA A 83 20.52 -7.60 -12.38
C ALA A 83 19.59 -8.13 -11.27
N GLY A 84 18.34 -7.66 -11.25
CA GLY A 84 17.31 -8.03 -10.29
C GLY A 84 17.27 -7.20 -9.00
N GLU A 85 18.23 -6.30 -8.76
CA GLU A 85 18.21 -5.43 -7.57
C GLU A 85 17.38 -4.14 -7.74
N GLY A 86 16.84 -3.90 -8.95
CA GLY A 86 15.99 -2.74 -9.24
C GLY A 86 14.78 -2.61 -8.32
N PRO A 87 13.92 -3.65 -8.22
CA PRO A 87 12.76 -3.62 -7.33
C PRO A 87 13.12 -3.36 -5.88
N GLU A 88 14.22 -3.96 -5.39
CA GLU A 88 14.66 -3.81 -4.01
C GLU A 88 15.13 -2.37 -3.72
N LEU A 89 15.93 -1.76 -4.60
CA LEU A 89 16.34 -0.37 -4.41
C LEU A 89 15.16 0.61 -4.50
N ALA A 90 14.20 0.35 -5.39
CA ALA A 90 12.95 1.11 -5.45
C ALA A 90 12.14 0.98 -4.16
N ARG A 91 11.97 -0.24 -3.63
CA ARG A 91 11.33 -0.53 -2.34
C ARG A 91 11.94 0.29 -1.22
N ARG A 92 13.27 0.21 -1.04
CA ARG A 92 14.01 0.95 -0.01
C ARG A 92 13.86 2.46 -0.15
N THR A 93 13.90 2.97 -1.37
CA THR A 93 13.70 4.40 -1.67
C THR A 93 12.31 4.86 -1.28
N VAL A 94 11.27 4.09 -1.61
CA VAL A 94 9.89 4.40 -1.23
C VAL A 94 9.72 4.37 0.29
N GLN A 95 10.23 3.33 0.97
CA GLN A 95 10.15 3.23 2.44
C GLN A 95 10.83 4.43 3.13
N LEU A 96 12.04 4.79 2.69
CA LEU A 96 12.81 5.90 3.26
C LEU A 96 12.04 7.24 3.16
N ASN A 97 11.39 7.47 2.03
CA ASN A 97 10.82 8.77 1.71
C ASN A 97 9.37 8.92 2.19
N LEU A 98 8.59 7.85 2.17
CA LEU A 98 7.20 7.86 2.57
C LEU A 98 6.98 7.40 4.02
N GLY A 99 7.97 6.73 4.63
CA GLY A 99 7.87 6.27 6.01
C GLY A 99 6.83 5.18 6.23
N VAL A 100 6.54 4.38 5.19
CA VAL A 100 5.61 3.25 5.24
C VAL A 100 6.34 1.93 5.00
N PRO A 101 5.95 0.84 5.68
CA PRO A 101 6.51 -0.48 5.42
C PRO A 101 6.06 -0.99 4.04
N VAL A 102 6.99 -1.53 3.27
CA VAL A 102 6.78 -2.18 1.97
C VAL A 102 7.38 -3.58 2.04
N HIS A 103 6.50 -4.57 2.15
CA HIS A 103 6.85 -5.95 2.40
C HIS A 103 7.36 -6.64 1.14
N TYR A 104 6.69 -6.34 0.02
CA TYR A 104 6.92 -7.02 -1.25
C TYR A 104 6.98 -6.04 -2.42
N THR A 105 7.53 -6.50 -3.53
CA THR A 105 7.53 -5.85 -4.83
C THR A 105 6.93 -6.76 -5.90
N ALA A 106 6.25 -6.16 -6.86
CA ALA A 106 5.80 -6.84 -8.07
C ALA A 106 6.05 -5.94 -9.27
N ARG A 107 6.88 -6.40 -10.18
CA ARG A 107 7.31 -5.70 -11.39
C ARG A 107 6.68 -6.34 -12.62
N VAL A 108 6.11 -5.50 -13.47
CA VAL A 108 5.45 -5.90 -14.71
C VAL A 108 5.92 -5.01 -15.86
N ASP A 109 6.26 -5.63 -16.98
CA ASP A 109 6.51 -4.94 -18.24
C ASP A 109 5.22 -4.87 -19.09
N PHE A 110 5.29 -4.27 -20.26
CA PHE A 110 4.12 -4.13 -21.14
C PHE A 110 3.55 -5.47 -21.61
N LYS A 111 4.39 -6.44 -21.96
CA LYS A 111 3.93 -7.75 -22.45
C LYS A 111 3.34 -8.59 -21.33
N GLY A 112 3.90 -8.51 -20.12
CA GLY A 112 3.34 -9.08 -18.91
C GLY A 112 1.96 -8.49 -18.62
N PHE A 113 1.84 -7.16 -18.67
CA PHE A 113 0.56 -6.47 -18.47
C PHE A 113 -0.50 -6.90 -19.50
N GLU A 114 -0.17 -6.90 -20.80
CA GLU A 114 -1.08 -7.33 -21.87
C GLU A 114 -1.59 -8.76 -21.62
N ARG A 115 -0.67 -9.70 -21.36
CA ARG A 115 -1.00 -11.10 -21.08
C ARG A 115 -1.90 -11.27 -19.86
N LEU A 116 -1.65 -10.53 -18.77
CA LEU A 116 -2.46 -10.61 -17.54
C LEU A 116 -3.90 -10.16 -17.79
N ILE A 117 -4.09 -9.06 -18.52
CA ILE A 117 -5.43 -8.54 -18.85
C ILE A 117 -6.16 -9.51 -19.78
N ASP A 118 -5.49 -10.05 -20.80
CA ASP A 118 -6.11 -11.01 -21.73
C ASP A 118 -6.46 -12.33 -21.02
N THR A 119 -5.65 -12.75 -20.05
CA THR A 119 -5.88 -13.96 -19.24
C THR A 119 -7.16 -13.88 -18.40
N ILE A 120 -7.57 -12.68 -17.99
CA ILE A 120 -8.85 -12.44 -17.29
C ILE A 120 -10.00 -12.09 -18.26
N GLY A 121 -9.76 -12.24 -19.57
CA GLY A 121 -10.73 -12.00 -20.65
C GLY A 121 -10.88 -10.52 -21.04
N GLY A 122 -9.93 -9.66 -20.68
CA GLY A 122 -10.02 -8.21 -20.84
C GLY A 122 -10.77 -7.53 -19.69
N VAL A 123 -10.75 -6.20 -19.66
CA VAL A 123 -11.38 -5.38 -18.61
C VAL A 123 -12.44 -4.44 -19.17
N THR A 124 -13.43 -4.07 -18.36
CA THR A 124 -14.38 -3.02 -18.71
C THR A 124 -14.09 -1.78 -17.86
N VAL A 125 -13.69 -0.68 -18.48
CA VAL A 125 -13.37 0.58 -17.81
C VAL A 125 -14.42 1.62 -18.21
N ASP A 126 -14.97 2.32 -17.22
CA ASP A 126 -15.80 3.51 -17.48
C ASP A 126 -14.90 4.73 -17.69
N VAL A 127 -14.82 5.18 -18.94
CA VAL A 127 -13.91 6.23 -19.39
C VAL A 127 -14.57 7.59 -19.22
N GLU A 128 -14.07 8.43 -18.30
CA GLU A 128 -14.65 9.75 -18.03
C GLU A 128 -14.49 10.75 -19.17
N ARG A 129 -13.37 10.65 -19.89
CA ARG A 129 -12.99 11.60 -20.94
C ARG A 129 -12.39 10.84 -22.09
N ALA A 130 -12.81 11.21 -23.30
CA ALA A 130 -12.28 10.60 -24.50
C ALA A 130 -10.76 10.82 -24.56
N ILE A 131 -10.03 9.76 -24.88
CA ILE A 131 -8.61 9.85 -25.17
C ILE A 131 -8.50 10.00 -26.68
N LEU A 132 -7.89 11.09 -27.12
CA LEU A 132 -7.42 11.26 -28.49
C LEU A 132 -5.91 11.53 -28.43
N ASP A 133 -5.13 10.49 -28.66
CA ASP A 133 -3.67 10.53 -28.64
C ASP A 133 -3.17 10.33 -30.07
N SER A 134 -2.84 11.43 -30.74
CA SER A 134 -2.38 11.39 -32.14
C SER A 134 -0.92 10.97 -32.28
N GLU A 135 -0.18 10.93 -31.18
CA GLU A 135 1.28 10.75 -31.13
C GLU A 135 1.67 9.59 -30.21
N TYR A 136 0.77 8.60 -30.05
CA TYR A 136 1.00 7.50 -29.13
C TYR A 136 2.24 6.70 -29.58
N PRO A 137 3.28 6.56 -28.75
CA PRO A 137 4.52 5.91 -29.15
C PRO A 137 4.29 4.41 -29.36
N ASN A 138 4.64 3.91 -30.55
CA ASN A 138 4.63 2.48 -30.84
C ASN A 138 5.98 1.82 -30.46
N GLU A 139 6.04 0.49 -30.54
CA GLU A 139 7.21 -0.30 -30.14
C GLU A 139 8.47 0.00 -30.99
N ASN A 140 8.29 0.53 -32.20
CA ASN A 140 9.37 0.85 -33.15
C ASN A 140 9.73 2.35 -33.17
N TYR A 141 9.47 3.07 -32.07
CA TYR A 141 9.70 4.52 -31.98
C TYR A 141 8.90 5.38 -32.97
N GLY A 142 7.87 4.81 -33.62
CA GLY A 142 6.90 5.54 -34.43
C GLY A 142 5.71 6.03 -33.61
N ILE A 143 4.75 6.68 -34.29
CA ILE A 143 3.52 7.18 -33.69
C ILE A 143 2.30 6.44 -34.23
N ASN A 144 1.34 6.17 -33.35
CA ASN A 144 0.03 5.65 -33.67
C ASN A 144 -1.04 6.63 -33.20
N ARG A 145 -2.18 6.67 -33.88
CA ARG A 145 -3.36 7.34 -33.36
C ARG A 145 -4.15 6.39 -32.47
N VAL A 146 -4.43 6.79 -31.25
CA VAL A 146 -5.28 6.07 -30.30
C VAL A 146 -6.51 6.93 -30.01
N TYR A 147 -7.69 6.33 -30.21
CA TYR A 147 -8.96 6.90 -29.79
C TYR A 147 -9.66 5.93 -28.85
N ILE A 148 -10.09 6.43 -27.68
CA ILE A 148 -10.92 5.69 -26.73
C ILE A 148 -12.07 6.61 -26.33
N GLY A 149 -13.30 6.20 -26.62
CA GLY A 149 -14.50 6.99 -26.36
C GLY A 149 -14.85 7.08 -24.86
N VAL A 150 -15.69 8.06 -24.51
CA VAL A 150 -16.28 8.20 -23.17
C VAL A 150 -17.24 7.04 -22.88
N GLY A 151 -17.40 6.70 -21.60
CA GLY A 151 -18.33 5.70 -21.09
C GLY A 151 -17.71 4.30 -20.95
N PRO A 152 -18.54 3.26 -20.76
CA PRO A 152 -18.07 1.90 -20.60
C PRO A 152 -17.37 1.38 -21.86
N GLN A 153 -16.10 1.03 -21.74
CA GLN A 153 -15.28 0.47 -22.81
C GLN A 153 -14.73 -0.90 -22.41
N ARG A 154 -14.96 -1.91 -23.24
CA ARG A 154 -14.29 -3.22 -23.10
C ARG A 154 -12.91 -3.12 -23.75
N MET A 155 -11.88 -3.48 -22.99
CA MET A 155 -10.48 -3.37 -23.40
C MET A 155 -9.79 -4.71 -23.26
N ASP A 156 -9.15 -5.16 -24.33
CA ASP A 156 -8.12 -6.21 -24.28
C ASP A 156 -6.82 -5.66 -23.67
N GLY A 157 -5.80 -6.49 -23.55
CA GLY A 157 -4.51 -6.12 -22.96
C GLY A 157 -3.86 -4.93 -23.66
N ILE A 158 -3.88 -4.91 -24.99
CA ILE A 158 -3.29 -3.84 -25.80
C ILE A 158 -4.04 -2.51 -25.59
N THR A 159 -5.38 -2.55 -25.62
CA THR A 159 -6.22 -1.36 -25.45
C THR A 159 -6.14 -0.82 -24.02
N ALA A 160 -6.13 -1.70 -23.02
CA ALA A 160 -5.96 -1.34 -21.61
C ALA A 160 -4.57 -0.72 -21.36
N LEU A 161 -3.53 -1.24 -22.01
CA LEU A 161 -2.17 -0.68 -21.91
C LEU A 161 -2.12 0.72 -22.52
N ARG A 162 -2.70 0.91 -23.71
CA ARG A 162 -2.81 2.23 -24.36
C ARG A 162 -3.56 3.22 -23.49
N TYR A 163 -4.69 2.80 -22.92
CA TYR A 163 -5.46 3.60 -21.97
C TYR A 163 -4.64 3.99 -20.74
N ALA A 164 -3.89 3.06 -20.15
CA ALA A 164 -3.07 3.32 -18.97
C ALA A 164 -1.81 4.18 -19.26
N ARG A 165 -1.31 4.20 -20.50
CA ARG A 165 -0.07 4.88 -20.89
C ARG A 165 -0.25 6.24 -21.54
N SER A 166 -1.38 6.50 -22.21
CA SER A 166 -1.60 7.73 -22.97
C SER A 166 -1.29 8.96 -22.12
N ARG A 167 -0.66 9.99 -22.70
CA ARG A 167 -0.33 11.26 -22.03
C ARG A 167 -1.02 12.46 -22.67
N HIS A 168 -1.58 12.29 -23.86
CA HIS A 168 -2.33 13.34 -24.53
C HIS A 168 -3.59 13.69 -23.73
N SER A 169 -4.00 14.95 -23.77
CA SER A 169 -5.17 15.56 -23.12
C SER A 169 -5.15 15.76 -21.59
N GLU A 170 -4.22 15.18 -20.82
CA GLU A 170 -4.12 15.40 -19.36
C GLU A 170 -2.67 15.40 -18.83
N SER A 171 -2.45 15.99 -17.64
CA SER A 171 -1.17 15.94 -16.91
C SER A 171 -0.82 14.50 -16.46
N ASP A 172 0.41 14.28 -15.95
CA ASP A 172 0.88 12.98 -15.42
C ASP A 172 -0.12 12.36 -14.40
N PHE A 173 -0.83 13.22 -13.66
CA PHE A 173 -1.87 12.82 -12.71
C PHE A 173 -3.11 12.17 -13.35
N GLY A 174 -3.44 12.55 -14.58
CA GLY A 174 -4.48 11.87 -15.37
C GLY A 174 -4.10 10.44 -15.71
N ARG A 175 -2.82 10.21 -16.04
CA ARG A 175 -2.28 8.86 -16.28
C ARG A 175 -2.42 8.00 -15.02
N THR A 176 -2.05 8.54 -13.86
CA THR A 176 -2.15 7.86 -12.57
C THR A 176 -3.57 7.41 -12.25
N ARG A 177 -4.56 8.29 -12.45
CA ARG A 177 -5.99 7.92 -12.27
C ARG A 177 -6.42 6.78 -13.20
N ARG A 178 -6.00 6.79 -14.45
CA ARG A 178 -6.31 5.73 -15.42
C ARG A 178 -5.71 4.39 -15.02
N GLN A 179 -4.49 4.38 -14.51
CA GLN A 179 -3.85 3.16 -14.00
C GLN A 179 -4.63 2.56 -12.81
N GLN A 180 -5.09 3.41 -11.88
CA GLN A 180 -5.92 2.96 -10.76
C GLN A 180 -7.26 2.37 -11.24
N ARG A 181 -7.92 2.99 -12.23
CA ARG A 181 -9.14 2.45 -12.84
C ARG A 181 -8.95 1.10 -13.50
N VAL A 182 -7.82 0.91 -14.18
CA VAL A 182 -7.48 -0.38 -14.80
C VAL A 182 -7.30 -1.45 -13.73
N LEU A 183 -6.62 -1.16 -12.62
CA LEU A 183 -6.49 -2.09 -11.50
C LEU A 183 -7.85 -2.44 -10.87
N GLU A 184 -8.71 -1.44 -10.68
CA GLU A 184 -10.07 -1.63 -10.17
C GLU A 184 -10.92 -2.49 -11.13
N ALA A 185 -10.86 -2.21 -12.43
CA ALA A 185 -11.56 -2.98 -13.45
C ALA A 185 -11.05 -4.42 -13.54
N ALA A 186 -9.73 -4.64 -13.44
CA ALA A 186 -9.12 -5.97 -13.39
C ALA A 186 -9.58 -6.76 -12.16
N ARG A 187 -9.66 -6.10 -11.00
CA ARG A 187 -10.23 -6.69 -9.78
C ARG A 187 -11.68 -7.09 -10.00
N MET A 188 -12.53 -6.17 -10.47
CA MET A 188 -13.96 -6.45 -10.70
C MET A 188 -14.15 -7.61 -11.69
N GLN A 189 -13.42 -7.62 -12.80
CA GLN A 189 -13.47 -8.68 -13.78
C GLN A 189 -13.08 -10.04 -13.16
N THR A 190 -12.00 -10.09 -12.38
CA THR A 190 -11.52 -11.30 -11.71
C THR A 190 -12.56 -11.86 -10.73
N LEU A 191 -13.24 -10.98 -9.99
CA LEU A 191 -14.29 -11.35 -9.05
C LEU A 191 -15.56 -11.83 -9.77
N ASN A 192 -16.02 -11.11 -10.79
CA ASN A 192 -17.22 -11.43 -11.57
C ASN A 192 -17.12 -12.78 -12.28
N LEU A 193 -15.93 -13.11 -12.80
CA LEU A 193 -15.68 -14.40 -13.44
C LEU A 193 -15.40 -15.54 -12.44
N GLY A 194 -15.36 -15.25 -11.13
CA GLY A 194 -15.03 -16.24 -10.11
C GLY A 194 -13.65 -16.86 -10.33
N LEU A 195 -12.66 -16.06 -10.75
CA LEU A 195 -11.32 -16.56 -11.06
C LEU A 195 -10.46 -16.80 -9.83
N VAL A 196 -10.79 -16.19 -8.68
CA VAL A 196 -9.98 -16.31 -7.45
C VAL A 196 -9.75 -17.77 -7.03
N PRO A 197 -10.77 -18.66 -6.99
CA PRO A 197 -10.55 -20.09 -6.72
C PRO A 197 -9.71 -20.83 -7.79
N LYS A 198 -9.60 -20.28 -9.01
CA LYS A 198 -8.85 -20.86 -10.14
C LYS A 198 -7.40 -20.38 -10.21
N LEU A 199 -7.01 -19.40 -9.39
CA LEU A 199 -5.65 -18.84 -9.39
C LEU A 199 -4.53 -19.88 -9.24
N PRO A 200 -4.66 -20.96 -8.45
CA PRO A 200 -3.62 -22.00 -8.40
C PRO A 200 -3.33 -22.63 -9.76
N GLN A 201 -4.33 -22.74 -10.65
CA GLN A 201 -4.19 -23.28 -12.00
C GLN A 201 -3.54 -22.27 -12.96
N MET A 202 -3.63 -20.98 -12.64
CA MET A 202 -3.16 -19.87 -13.47
C MET A 202 -1.80 -19.32 -13.02
N ILE A 203 -1.23 -19.87 -11.94
CA ILE A 203 -0.03 -19.33 -11.28
C ILE A 203 1.19 -19.27 -12.21
N GLY A 204 1.33 -20.23 -13.14
CA GLY A 204 2.40 -20.23 -14.14
C GLY A 204 2.31 -19.05 -15.10
N ILE A 205 1.09 -18.63 -15.47
CA ILE A 205 0.86 -17.46 -16.33
C ILE A 205 1.19 -16.17 -15.56
N LEU A 206 0.78 -16.10 -14.28
CA LEU A 206 1.08 -14.94 -13.43
C LEU A 206 2.59 -14.77 -13.22
N THR A 207 3.27 -15.83 -12.81
CA THR A 207 4.73 -15.81 -12.51
C THR A 207 5.60 -15.64 -13.76
N SER A 208 5.13 -16.03 -14.95
CA SER A 208 5.81 -15.74 -16.22
C SER A 208 5.53 -14.34 -16.78
N SER A 209 4.58 -13.61 -16.17
CA SER A 209 4.19 -12.25 -16.58
C SER A 209 4.66 -11.17 -15.59
N ILE A 210 5.00 -11.55 -14.36
CA ILE A 210 5.35 -10.64 -13.26
C ILE A 210 6.62 -11.16 -12.58
N THR A 211 7.60 -10.28 -12.37
CA THR A 211 8.71 -10.53 -11.43
C THR A 211 8.29 -10.07 -10.05
N MET A 212 8.18 -10.95 -9.06
CA MET A 212 7.76 -10.59 -7.70
C MET A 212 8.54 -11.38 -6.66
N ASP A 213 8.66 -10.81 -5.47
CA ASP A 213 9.24 -11.44 -4.28
C ASP A 213 8.17 -12.00 -3.31
N VAL A 214 6.88 -11.89 -3.68
CA VAL A 214 5.75 -12.46 -2.95
C VAL A 214 5.79 -14.00 -3.06
N PRO A 215 5.85 -14.75 -1.95
CA PRO A 215 5.69 -16.19 -1.97
C PRO A 215 4.36 -16.62 -2.59
N VAL A 216 4.33 -17.73 -3.34
CA VAL A 216 3.12 -18.18 -4.05
C VAL A 216 1.92 -18.39 -3.10
N PHE A 217 2.15 -18.98 -1.92
CA PHE A 217 1.09 -19.17 -0.93
C PHE A 217 0.54 -17.84 -0.40
N ASP A 218 1.42 -16.87 -0.15
CA ASP A 218 1.03 -15.52 0.26
C ASP A 218 0.23 -14.82 -0.84
N LEU A 219 0.62 -14.98 -2.11
CA LEU A 219 -0.12 -14.43 -3.24
C LEU A 219 -1.55 -14.97 -3.31
N LEU A 220 -1.74 -16.29 -3.09
CA LEU A 220 -3.06 -16.91 -3.04
C LEU A 220 -3.88 -16.41 -1.83
N ALA A 221 -3.25 -16.28 -0.66
CA ALA A 221 -3.88 -15.73 0.53
C ALA A 221 -4.32 -14.28 0.31
N LEU A 222 -3.45 -13.46 -0.29
CA LEU A 222 -3.70 -12.08 -0.68
C LEU A 222 -4.84 -11.94 -1.68
N ALA A 223 -4.91 -12.83 -2.68
CA ALA A 223 -6.01 -12.82 -3.64
C ALA A 223 -7.35 -13.17 -2.98
N ASN A 224 -7.35 -14.15 -2.07
CA ASN A 224 -8.56 -14.48 -1.30
C ASN A 224 -8.94 -13.37 -0.31
N LEU A 225 -7.97 -12.67 0.28
CA LEU A 225 -8.22 -11.49 1.10
C LEU A 225 -8.83 -10.36 0.26
N GLY A 226 -8.21 -10.03 -0.89
CA GLY A 226 -8.70 -8.99 -1.80
C GLY A 226 -10.12 -9.24 -2.31
N ARG A 227 -10.56 -10.51 -2.39
CA ARG A 227 -11.95 -10.91 -2.67
C ARG A 227 -12.94 -10.54 -1.55
N GLN A 228 -12.51 -10.59 -0.29
CA GLN A 228 -13.36 -10.33 0.88
C GLN A 228 -13.50 -8.84 1.18
N ILE A 229 -12.58 -8.00 0.71
CA ILE A 229 -12.59 -6.56 0.94
C ILE A 229 -13.70 -5.91 0.08
N PRO A 230 -14.69 -5.23 0.66
CA PRO A 230 -15.70 -4.54 -0.12
C PRO A 230 -15.11 -3.30 -0.82
N ARG A 231 -15.71 -2.89 -1.95
CA ARG A 231 -15.15 -1.82 -2.80
C ARG A 231 -15.02 -0.49 -2.05
N GLU A 232 -16.02 -0.17 -1.24
CA GLU A 232 -16.12 1.01 -0.39
C GLU A 232 -15.07 1.05 0.74
N ALA A 233 -14.45 -0.09 1.06
CA ALA A 233 -13.35 -0.19 2.02
C ALA A 233 -11.96 -0.04 1.36
N ILE A 234 -11.92 0.33 0.08
CA ILE A 234 -10.68 0.58 -0.67
C ILE A 234 -10.46 2.09 -0.80
N ILE A 235 -9.42 2.59 -0.14
CA ILE A 235 -9.04 4.00 -0.19
C ILE A 235 -7.98 4.21 -1.26
N THR A 236 -8.26 5.09 -2.22
CA THR A 236 -7.32 5.42 -3.29
C THR A 236 -6.85 6.86 -3.17
N ARG A 237 -5.53 7.07 -3.12
CA ARG A 237 -4.88 8.40 -3.11
C ARG A 237 -3.70 8.43 -4.06
N GLN A 238 -3.27 9.64 -4.38
CA GLN A 238 -2.08 9.89 -5.18
C GLN A 238 -1.40 11.16 -4.65
N VAL A 239 -0.08 11.23 -4.80
CA VAL A 239 0.62 12.52 -4.69
C VAL A 239 0.33 13.30 -5.97
N ASP A 240 -0.19 14.51 -5.82
CA ASP A 240 -0.49 15.45 -6.91
C ASP A 240 0.22 16.81 -6.75
N HIS A 241 -0.04 17.77 -7.65
CA HIS A 241 0.55 19.12 -7.59
C HIS A 241 0.35 19.84 -6.24
N ASN A 242 -0.70 19.52 -5.47
CA ASN A 242 -0.91 20.15 -4.15
C ASN A 242 0.09 19.64 -3.11
N HIS A 243 0.72 18.50 -3.35
CA HIS A 243 1.57 17.77 -2.42
C HIS A 243 3.06 17.92 -2.71
N VAL A 244 3.42 18.67 -3.74
CA VAL A 244 4.80 18.83 -4.21
C VAL A 244 5.09 20.28 -4.56
N ILE A 245 6.37 20.63 -4.56
CA ILE A 245 6.88 21.87 -5.13
C ILE A 245 7.49 21.51 -6.48
N ASP A 246 6.91 22.04 -7.56
CA ASP A 246 7.48 21.92 -8.89
C ASP A 246 8.55 23.00 -9.08
N VAL A 247 9.81 22.59 -9.03
CA VAL A 247 10.96 23.51 -9.02
C VAL A 247 11.13 24.21 -10.37
N ASN A 248 10.83 23.49 -11.45
CA ASN A 248 11.03 23.99 -12.82
C ASN A 248 9.74 24.52 -13.44
N GLY A 249 8.58 24.21 -12.85
CA GLY A 249 7.26 24.58 -13.36
C GLY A 249 6.80 23.77 -14.57
N ASP A 250 7.56 22.75 -14.98
CA ASP A 250 7.30 21.87 -16.13
C ASP A 250 6.94 20.43 -15.71
N GLY A 251 6.80 20.18 -14.40
CA GLY A 251 6.49 18.88 -13.82
C GLY A 251 7.64 17.89 -13.80
N THR A 252 8.86 18.30 -14.18
CA THR A 252 9.99 17.37 -14.31
C THR A 252 10.73 17.13 -13.00
N VAL A 253 10.68 18.04 -12.04
CA VAL A 253 11.35 17.90 -10.73
C VAL A 253 10.35 18.27 -9.64
N LEU A 254 9.77 17.25 -9.01
CA LEU A 254 8.73 17.39 -8.00
C LEU A 254 9.32 17.16 -6.61
N VAL A 255 9.60 18.22 -5.86
CA VAL A 255 10.11 18.09 -4.49
C VAL A 255 8.94 17.80 -3.54
N PRO A 256 8.97 16.73 -2.73
CA PRO A 256 7.85 16.35 -1.87
C PRO A 256 7.61 17.36 -0.73
N ASP A 257 6.38 17.86 -0.62
CA ASP A 257 5.92 18.55 0.59
C ASP A 257 5.45 17.50 1.61
N ARG A 258 6.37 17.11 2.51
CA ARG A 258 6.13 16.06 3.50
C ARG A 258 4.95 16.37 4.42
N ALA A 259 4.69 17.65 4.72
CA ALA A 259 3.60 18.04 5.59
C ALA A 259 2.23 17.78 4.94
N LYS A 260 2.15 17.88 3.61
CA LYS A 260 0.94 17.61 2.84
C LYS A 260 0.79 16.15 2.40
N ILE A 261 1.90 15.47 2.11
CA ILE A 261 1.91 14.04 1.75
C ILE A 261 1.52 13.17 2.95
N ARG A 262 2.00 13.52 4.16
CA ARG A 262 1.78 12.69 5.35
C ARG A 262 0.29 12.42 5.66
N PRO A 263 -0.63 13.39 5.62
CA PRO A 263 -2.07 13.14 5.79
C PRO A 263 -2.67 12.15 4.80
N ILE A 264 -2.32 12.21 3.51
CA ILE A 264 -2.89 11.32 2.49
C ILE A 264 -2.30 9.91 2.55
N ILE A 265 -1.02 9.78 2.94
CA ILE A 265 -0.43 8.48 3.32
C ILE A 265 -1.19 7.94 4.52
N GLN A 266 -1.44 8.78 5.52
CA GLN A 266 -2.14 8.35 6.72
C GLN A 266 -3.53 7.83 6.40
N GLU A 267 -4.25 8.44 5.47
CA GLU A 267 -5.56 7.97 5.06
C GLU A 267 -5.55 6.59 4.39
N VAL A 268 -4.51 6.27 3.62
CA VAL A 268 -4.40 4.96 2.92
C VAL A 268 -3.84 3.85 3.81
N PHE A 269 -2.81 4.18 4.60
CA PHE A 269 -2.03 3.20 5.35
C PHE A 269 -2.47 3.02 6.80
N TYR A 270 -3.24 3.95 7.36
CA TYR A 270 -3.76 3.82 8.71
C TYR A 270 -5.20 3.32 8.68
N ASP A 271 -5.50 2.53 9.71
CA ASP A 271 -6.73 1.79 9.79
C ASP A 271 -7.98 2.70 9.92
N PRO A 272 -8.91 2.63 8.95
CA PRO A 272 -10.18 3.32 9.02
C PRO A 272 -10.98 2.96 10.27
N VAL A 273 -10.79 1.76 10.84
CA VAL A 273 -11.55 1.33 12.02
C VAL A 273 -11.07 1.99 13.31
N VAL A 274 -9.76 2.14 13.56
CA VAL A 274 -9.25 2.96 14.68
C VAL A 274 -9.74 4.41 14.57
N ARG A 275 -9.79 4.96 13.35
CA ARG A 275 -10.22 6.34 13.10
C ARG A 275 -11.74 6.52 13.21
N ALA A 276 -12.54 5.54 12.75
CA ALA A 276 -14.00 5.58 12.80
C ALA A 276 -14.56 5.19 14.18
N ASN A 277 -13.87 4.32 14.94
CA ASN A 277 -14.33 3.93 16.27
C ASN A 277 -14.10 5.00 17.34
N ALA A 278 -13.18 5.96 17.14
CA ALA A 278 -12.89 7.05 18.07
C ALA A 278 -12.77 6.59 19.54
N ALA A 279 -12.21 5.39 19.77
CA ALA A 279 -12.16 4.80 21.10
C ALA A 279 -11.14 5.57 21.94
N THR A 280 -11.61 6.22 22.99
CA THR A 280 -10.75 6.82 24.02
C THR A 280 -10.11 5.73 24.87
N ILE A 281 -8.80 5.81 25.05
CA ILE A 281 -7.98 4.77 25.69
C ILE A 281 -7.27 5.35 26.92
N GLU A 282 -7.26 4.57 28.00
CA GLU A 282 -6.33 4.75 29.11
C GLU A 282 -5.34 3.60 29.17
N ILE A 283 -4.09 3.90 29.55
CA ILE A 283 -3.03 2.91 29.76
C ILE A 283 -2.61 2.95 31.22
N LEU A 284 -2.66 1.81 31.88
CA LEU A 284 -2.25 1.61 33.26
C LEU A 284 -0.98 0.76 33.30
N ASN A 285 0.02 1.20 34.07
CA ASN A 285 1.20 0.39 34.38
C ASN A 285 0.83 -0.63 35.45
N GLY A 286 0.74 -1.91 35.08
CA GLY A 286 0.53 -3.02 35.99
C GLY A 286 1.82 -3.69 36.46
N THR A 287 2.97 -3.04 36.31
CA THR A 287 4.29 -3.61 36.64
C THR A 287 5.09 -2.68 37.54
N SER A 288 6.21 -3.18 38.08
CA SER A 288 7.22 -2.36 38.77
C SER A 288 8.18 -1.62 37.83
N ARG A 289 8.03 -1.75 36.51
CA ARG A 289 8.91 -1.09 35.53
C ARG A 289 8.42 0.33 35.29
N ASP A 290 9.23 1.30 35.65
CA ASP A 290 8.89 2.71 35.46
C ASP A 290 8.85 3.11 33.97
N GLY A 291 7.96 4.03 33.64
CA GLY A 291 7.89 4.66 32.31
C GLY A 291 7.28 3.81 31.19
N ILE A 292 6.97 2.53 31.42
CA ILE A 292 6.46 1.65 30.34
C ILE A 292 5.12 2.13 29.75
N ALA A 293 4.23 2.67 30.59
CA ALA A 293 2.95 3.16 30.12
C ALA A 293 3.07 4.48 29.32
N THR A 294 4.04 5.33 29.67
CA THR A 294 4.37 6.53 28.90
C THR A 294 5.01 6.18 27.56
N ALA A 295 5.91 5.20 27.54
CA ALA A 295 6.51 4.70 26.31
C ALA A 295 5.45 4.08 25.38
N ALA A 296 4.57 3.24 25.93
CA ALA A 296 3.44 2.66 25.19
C ALA A 296 2.51 3.75 24.64
N ARG A 297 2.16 4.77 25.42
CA ARG A 297 1.38 5.91 24.94
C ARG A 297 2.05 6.59 23.75
N THR A 298 3.34 6.91 23.83
CA THR A 298 4.04 7.60 22.74
C THR A 298 3.95 6.81 21.44
N ALA A 299 4.18 5.50 21.49
CA ALA A 299 4.10 4.63 20.32
C ALA A 299 2.66 4.45 19.81
N LEU A 300 1.69 4.24 20.69
CA LEU A 300 0.28 4.08 20.31
C LEU A 300 -0.33 5.38 19.75
N VAL A 301 0.04 6.54 20.28
CA VAL A 301 -0.36 7.85 19.72
C VAL A 301 0.26 8.06 18.34
N ALA A 302 1.50 7.61 18.11
CA ALA A 302 2.11 7.61 16.78
C ALA A 302 1.35 6.71 15.79
N GLN A 303 0.69 5.66 16.29
CA GLN A 303 -0.24 4.80 15.57
C GLN A 303 -1.69 5.34 15.54
N ARG A 304 -1.91 6.56 16.04
CA ARG A 304 -3.21 7.28 16.06
C ARG A 304 -4.28 6.68 16.97
N PHE A 305 -3.92 5.85 17.93
CA PHE A 305 -4.81 5.53 19.04
C PHE A 305 -5.05 6.78 19.90
N ASP A 306 -6.31 7.01 20.29
CA ASP A 306 -6.70 8.14 21.15
C ASP A 306 -6.41 7.83 22.63
N VAL A 307 -5.12 7.80 22.97
CA VAL A 307 -4.67 7.59 24.36
C VAL A 307 -4.77 8.90 25.14
N ARG A 308 -5.82 8.99 25.96
CA ARG A 308 -6.18 10.17 26.74
C ARG A 308 -5.50 10.22 28.11
N ARG A 309 -5.16 9.06 28.68
CA ARG A 309 -4.61 8.94 30.03
C ARG A 309 -3.54 7.85 30.11
N VAL A 310 -2.53 8.13 30.91
CA VAL A 310 -1.56 7.16 31.41
C VAL A 310 -1.54 7.25 32.93
N ASP A 311 -1.52 6.11 33.61
CA ASP A 311 -1.42 6.05 35.07
C ASP A 311 -0.81 4.70 35.53
N SER A 312 -0.75 4.46 36.83
CA SER A 312 -0.47 3.16 37.44
C SER A 312 -1.76 2.37 37.70
N ALA A 313 -1.71 1.05 37.62
CA ALA A 313 -2.83 0.17 37.99
C ALA A 313 -2.99 0.00 39.52
N GLY A 314 -2.25 0.80 40.32
CA GLY A 314 -2.24 0.72 41.78
C GLY A 314 -1.16 -0.24 42.30
N ASN A 315 -1.41 -0.87 43.45
CA ASN A 315 -0.45 -1.74 44.14
C ASN A 315 -0.42 -3.20 43.62
N ALA A 316 -1.18 -3.52 42.57
CA ALA A 316 -1.27 -4.87 42.02
C ALA A 316 -0.29 -5.05 40.86
N THR A 317 0.51 -6.12 40.90
CA THR A 317 1.34 -6.57 39.77
C THR A 317 0.56 -7.53 38.89
N PHE A 318 0.62 -7.31 37.58
CA PHE A 318 -0.05 -8.13 36.57
C PHE A 318 0.99 -8.89 35.75
N ASP A 319 0.88 -10.22 35.71
CA ASP A 319 1.80 -11.05 34.90
C ASP A 319 1.53 -10.92 33.40
N HIS A 320 0.27 -10.69 33.04
CA HIS A 320 -0.19 -10.61 31.65
C HIS A 320 -0.91 -9.30 31.36
N THR A 321 -0.68 -8.77 30.17
CA THR A 321 -1.34 -7.57 29.67
C THR A 321 -2.81 -7.85 29.41
N GLN A 322 -3.67 -6.95 29.88
CA GLN A 322 -5.11 -7.02 29.71
C GLN A 322 -5.62 -5.80 28.96
N ILE A 323 -6.57 -6.02 28.05
CA ILE A 323 -7.22 -4.97 27.26
C ILE A 323 -8.71 -5.08 27.52
N LEU A 324 -9.18 -4.27 28.44
CA LEU A 324 -10.56 -4.25 28.90
C LEU A 324 -11.38 -3.35 27.97
N VAL A 325 -12.22 -3.95 27.15
CA VAL A 325 -13.10 -3.25 26.22
C VAL A 325 -14.47 -3.08 26.86
N ARG A 326 -14.83 -1.83 27.19
CA ARG A 326 -16.07 -1.51 27.89
C ARG A 326 -17.27 -1.31 26.98
N ASP A 327 -17.00 -0.81 25.77
CA ASP A 327 -17.98 -0.70 24.71
C ASP A 327 -17.70 -1.78 23.66
N GLY A 328 -18.63 -2.73 23.52
CA GLY A 328 -18.50 -3.86 22.60
C GLY A 328 -18.31 -3.43 21.14
N THR A 329 -18.78 -2.24 20.76
CA THR A 329 -18.54 -1.68 19.42
C THR A 329 -17.06 -1.36 19.17
N LYS A 330 -16.27 -1.22 20.24
CA LYS A 330 -14.82 -0.93 20.22
C LYS A 330 -13.95 -2.18 20.32
N ARG A 331 -14.53 -3.38 20.27
CA ARG A 331 -13.79 -4.65 20.34
C ARG A 331 -12.68 -4.74 19.29
N GLU A 332 -12.96 -4.24 18.09
CA GLU A 332 -12.00 -4.21 16.98
C GLU A 332 -10.80 -3.31 17.30
N THR A 333 -11.02 -2.17 17.96
CA THR A 333 -9.91 -1.33 18.46
C THR A 333 -9.12 -2.04 19.57
N GLY A 334 -9.78 -2.84 20.42
CA GLY A 334 -9.11 -3.69 21.40
C GLY A 334 -8.21 -4.75 20.77
N LEU A 335 -8.67 -5.43 19.72
CA LEU A 335 -7.85 -6.40 18.97
C LEU A 335 -6.64 -5.76 18.31
N ARG A 336 -6.77 -4.50 17.86
CA ARG A 336 -5.64 -3.73 17.31
C ARG A 336 -4.65 -3.32 18.38
N LEU A 337 -5.12 -2.89 19.54
CA LEU A 337 -4.26 -2.66 20.70
C LEU A 337 -3.49 -3.94 21.07
N ALA A 338 -4.14 -5.10 21.06
CA ALA A 338 -3.47 -6.37 21.36
C ALA A 338 -2.30 -6.63 20.43
N ARG A 339 -2.51 -6.46 19.12
CA ARG A 339 -1.45 -6.62 18.12
C ARG A 339 -0.35 -5.58 18.26
N ALA A 340 -0.71 -4.31 18.40
CA ALA A 340 0.23 -3.21 18.59
C ALA A 340 1.08 -3.44 19.83
N LEU A 341 0.52 -3.98 20.92
CA LEU A 341 1.23 -4.31 22.15
C LEU A 341 1.99 -5.65 22.07
N GLY A 342 1.82 -6.41 20.98
CA GLY A 342 2.43 -7.73 20.79
C GLY A 342 1.86 -8.83 21.69
N VAL A 343 0.61 -8.68 22.16
CA VAL A 343 -0.04 -9.60 23.10
C VAL A 343 -1.17 -10.39 22.42
N PRO A 344 -1.55 -11.58 22.93
CA PRO A 344 -2.57 -12.41 22.30
C PRO A 344 -3.93 -11.73 22.20
N ALA A 345 -4.73 -12.08 21.20
CA ALA A 345 -6.13 -11.60 21.10
C ALA A 345 -6.99 -11.99 22.32
N ALA A 346 -6.61 -13.05 23.04
CA ALA A 346 -7.23 -13.46 24.30
C ALA A 346 -7.07 -12.42 25.43
N SER A 347 -6.09 -11.52 25.33
CA SER A 347 -5.95 -10.37 26.24
C SER A 347 -7.07 -9.34 26.08
N VAL A 348 -7.87 -9.42 25.00
CA VAL A 348 -9.01 -8.51 24.74
C VAL A 348 -10.28 -9.04 25.41
N ILE A 349 -10.55 -8.51 26.58
CA ILE A 349 -11.61 -8.93 27.49
C ILE A 349 -12.76 -7.94 27.42
N SER A 350 -14.00 -8.44 27.38
CA SER A 350 -15.19 -7.60 27.50
C SER A 350 -15.40 -7.22 28.97
N ASP A 351 -15.46 -5.92 29.27
CA ASP A 351 -15.62 -5.41 30.63
C ASP A 351 -16.83 -4.48 30.71
N LYS A 352 -17.98 -4.99 31.18
CA LYS A 352 -19.21 -4.19 31.24
C LYS A 352 -19.24 -3.14 32.36
N ARG A 353 -18.16 -2.97 33.14
CA ARG A 353 -18.08 -1.94 34.18
C ARG A 353 -18.04 -0.55 33.55
N GLN A 354 -18.72 0.41 34.17
CA GLN A 354 -18.66 1.81 33.73
C GLN A 354 -17.27 2.40 33.97
N GLY A 355 -16.80 3.25 33.05
CA GLY A 355 -15.53 3.94 33.14
C GLY A 355 -15.46 5.15 32.19
N ALA A 356 -14.53 6.06 32.44
CA ALA A 356 -14.39 7.31 31.66
C ALA A 356 -13.83 7.09 30.23
N TYR A 357 -13.28 5.90 29.97
CA TYR A 357 -12.64 5.55 28.70
C TYR A 357 -13.24 4.26 28.14
N HIS A 358 -13.34 4.18 26.82
CA HIS A 358 -13.91 3.01 26.15
C HIS A 358 -13.05 1.75 26.32
N ILE A 359 -11.73 1.92 26.40
CA ILE A 359 -10.78 0.82 26.55
C ILE A 359 -9.74 1.16 27.62
N THR A 360 -9.44 0.18 28.47
CA THR A 360 -8.34 0.23 29.44
C THR A 360 -7.30 -0.82 29.09
N VAL A 361 -6.07 -0.39 28.86
CA VAL A 361 -4.93 -1.30 28.71
C VAL A 361 -4.20 -1.36 30.05
N ILE A 362 -4.08 -2.54 30.65
CA ILE A 362 -3.23 -2.78 31.81
C ILE A 362 -2.00 -3.53 31.31
N LEU A 363 -0.84 -2.87 31.30
CA LEU A 363 0.41 -3.48 30.84
C LEU A 363 0.93 -4.43 31.93
N GLY A 364 1.11 -5.70 31.57
CA GLY A 364 1.65 -6.74 32.45
C GLY A 364 3.12 -7.05 32.20
N GLY A 365 3.66 -8.03 32.93
CA GLY A 365 5.05 -8.49 32.81
C GLY A 365 5.44 -9.02 31.42
N ASP A 366 4.46 -9.47 30.64
CA ASP A 366 4.61 -9.90 29.24
C ASP A 366 4.82 -8.75 28.23
N PHE A 367 4.55 -7.50 28.61
CA PHE A 367 4.72 -6.35 27.72
C PHE A 367 6.20 -5.98 27.54
N THR A 368 6.63 -5.95 26.28
CA THR A 368 8.01 -5.60 25.90
C THR A 368 8.08 -4.22 25.27
N SER A 369 7.46 -4.07 24.09
CA SER A 369 7.36 -2.82 23.34
C SER A 369 6.14 -2.84 22.43
N VAL A 370 5.76 -1.65 21.95
CA VAL A 370 4.76 -1.53 20.87
C VAL A 370 5.44 -1.88 19.53
N ARG A 371 4.77 -2.69 18.70
CA ARG A 371 5.23 -3.16 17.38
C ARG A 371 4.96 -2.16 16.28
#